data_AF-A0A0U1L0V2-F1
#
_entry.id   AF-A0A0U1L0V2-F1
#
_cell.length_a   1.000
_cell.length_b   1.000
_cell.length_c   1.000
_cell.angle_alpha   90.00
_cell.angle_beta   90.00
_cell.angle_gamma   90.00
#
_symmetry.space_group_name_H-M   'P 1'
#
loop_
_entity.id
_entity.type
_entity.pdbx_description
1 polymer ?
#
loop_
_entity_poly.entity_id
_entity_poly.type
_entity_poly.pdbx_seq_one_letter_code
_entity_poly.pdbx_strand_id
1 'polypeptide(L)'
;MREIFENVLAAAKSAAVSIMDVAPVKATAAGVFAFVTGSHGTALAAFVGLILIDLLTKYLSLSAQRLNDRSLPSGLWQCLLGIYPAFKDGYIKSELMKTKFAGKIILYMVLVAAAVQVDVMSGGEGVFLKASWYYLAATEAISIVENLRDAGVQSLDPLLTFIRAKLGGLK
;
A
#
# COMPACT_ATOMS: atom_id res chain seq x y z
N MET A 1 -3.57 -54.25 -18.52
CA MET A 1 -2.40 -53.91 -17.67
C MET A 1 -1.63 -52.70 -18.22
N ARG A 2 -1.38 -52.63 -19.54
CA ARG A 2 -0.69 -51.50 -20.19
C ARG A 2 -1.46 -50.16 -20.12
N GLU A 3 -2.79 -50.17 -20.31
CA GLU A 3 -3.63 -48.96 -20.18
C GLU A 3 -3.68 -48.39 -18.75
N ILE A 4 -3.71 -49.26 -17.73
CA ILE A 4 -3.69 -48.80 -16.32
C ILE A 4 -2.35 -48.12 -16.02
N PHE A 5 -1.25 -48.68 -16.53
CA PHE A 5 0.08 -48.10 -16.37
C PHE A 5 0.21 -46.75 -17.09
N GLU A 6 -0.33 -46.61 -18.31
CA GLU A 6 -0.33 -45.35 -19.05
C GLU A 6 -1.18 -44.26 -18.38
N ASN A 7 -2.35 -44.63 -17.85
CA ASN A 7 -3.22 -43.69 -17.12
C ASN A 7 -2.60 -43.22 -15.80
N VAL A 8 -1.94 -44.12 -15.06
CA VAL A 8 -1.20 -43.77 -13.84
C VAL A 8 -0.01 -42.87 -14.16
N LEU A 9 0.69 -43.13 -15.27
CA LEU A 9 1.84 -42.33 -15.71
C LEU A 9 1.42 -40.93 -16.21
N ALA A 10 0.26 -40.85 -16.88
CA ALA A 10 -0.34 -39.57 -17.28
C ALA A 10 -0.83 -38.76 -16.07
N ALA A 11 -1.48 -39.41 -15.09
CA ALA A 11 -1.89 -38.78 -13.85
C ALA A 11 -0.69 -38.29 -13.02
N ALA A 12 0.40 -39.07 -12.95
CA ALA A 12 1.64 -38.67 -12.28
C ALA A 12 2.30 -37.47 -12.96
N LYS A 13 2.31 -37.42 -14.30
CA LYS A 13 2.81 -36.26 -15.06
C LYS A 13 1.95 -35.01 -14.85
N SER A 14 0.62 -35.16 -14.88
CA SER A 14 -0.33 -34.08 -14.60
C SER A 14 -0.16 -33.52 -13.18
N ALA A 15 -0.01 -34.39 -12.19
CA ALA A 15 0.26 -34.00 -10.82
C ALA A 15 1.61 -33.28 -10.66
N ALA A 16 2.67 -33.75 -11.34
CA ALA A 16 3.98 -33.11 -11.31
C ALA A 16 3.94 -31.70 -11.93
N VAL A 17 3.23 -31.53 -13.06
CA VAL A 17 3.05 -30.22 -13.71
C VAL A 17 2.20 -29.30 -12.84
N SER A 18 1.11 -29.80 -12.24
CA SER A 18 0.28 -29.03 -11.31
C SER A 18 1.07 -28.54 -10.10
N ILE A 19 1.94 -29.38 -9.52
CA ILE A 19 2.82 -28.98 -8.42
C ILE A 19 3.82 -27.91 -8.87
N MET A 20 4.38 -28.03 -10.07
CA MET A 20 5.29 -27.02 -10.64
C MET A 20 4.61 -25.69 -10.97
N ASP A 21 3.29 -25.66 -11.16
CA ASP A 21 2.52 -24.45 -11.48
C ASP A 21 2.09 -23.68 -10.21
N VAL A 22 1.79 -24.39 -9.11
CA VAL A 22 1.63 -23.77 -7.78
C VAL A 22 2.94 -23.52 -7.04
N ALA A 23 4.04 -24.15 -7.43
CA ALA A 23 5.37 -23.94 -6.86
C ALA A 23 5.86 -22.49 -6.97
N PRO A 24 5.78 -21.77 -8.12
CA PRO A 24 6.18 -20.38 -8.21
C PRO A 24 5.26 -19.48 -7.37
N VAL A 25 3.95 -19.77 -7.29
CA VAL A 25 3.03 -19.00 -6.43
C VAL A 25 3.36 -19.20 -4.95
N LYS A 26 3.60 -20.45 -4.53
CA LYS A 26 3.99 -20.79 -3.15
C LYS A 26 5.38 -20.30 -2.80
N ALA A 27 6.33 -20.34 -3.73
CA ALA A 27 7.68 -19.80 -3.56
C ALA A 27 7.68 -18.27 -3.53
N THR A 28 6.83 -17.62 -4.32
CA THR A 28 6.61 -16.17 -4.27
C THR A 28 5.96 -15.79 -2.94
N ALA A 29 4.90 -16.49 -2.51
CA ALA A 29 4.25 -16.25 -1.23
C ALA A 29 5.19 -16.52 -0.04
N ALA A 30 5.97 -17.60 -0.08
CA ALA A 30 6.98 -17.92 0.93
C ALA A 30 8.15 -16.95 0.90
N GLY A 31 8.55 -16.46 -0.26
CA GLY A 31 9.58 -15.43 -0.43
C GLY A 31 9.12 -14.07 0.09
N VAL A 32 7.86 -13.69 -0.16
CA VAL A 32 7.23 -12.52 0.45
C VAL A 32 7.13 -12.71 1.96
N PHE A 33 6.72 -13.89 2.45
CA PHE A 33 6.61 -14.17 3.88
C PHE A 33 7.97 -14.16 4.60
N ALA A 34 8.99 -14.79 4.01
CA ALA A 34 10.37 -14.78 4.51
C ALA A 34 11.00 -13.38 4.43
N PHE A 35 10.70 -12.64 3.36
CA PHE A 35 11.09 -11.24 3.25
C PHE A 35 10.43 -10.45 4.39
N VAL A 36 9.12 -10.51 4.57
CA VAL A 36 8.35 -9.80 5.63
C VAL A 36 8.81 -10.17 7.04
N THR A 37 9.20 -11.42 7.30
CA THR A 37 9.61 -11.91 8.64
C THR A 37 11.09 -11.75 8.95
N GLY A 38 11.92 -11.39 7.95
CA GLY A 38 13.33 -11.04 8.18
C GLY A 38 13.52 -9.71 8.91
N SER A 39 14.67 -9.52 9.57
CA SER A 39 15.00 -8.33 10.38
C SER A 39 14.91 -6.99 9.63
N HIS A 40 15.14 -6.98 8.31
CA HIS A 40 15.00 -5.80 7.43
C HIS A 40 13.68 -5.77 6.63
N GLY A 41 12.94 -6.87 6.68
CA GLY A 41 11.69 -7.09 5.99
C GLY A 41 10.48 -6.40 6.56
N THR A 42 10.42 -6.38 7.88
CA THR A 42 9.30 -5.86 8.67
C THR A 42 9.07 -4.38 8.42
N ALA A 43 10.13 -3.57 8.33
CA ALA A 43 10.05 -2.15 8.05
C ALA A 43 9.52 -1.87 6.64
N LEU A 44 10.05 -2.57 5.61
CA LEU A 44 9.55 -2.41 4.24
C LEU A 44 8.10 -2.92 4.12
N ALA A 45 7.77 -4.03 4.76
CA ALA A 45 6.41 -4.57 4.77
C ALA A 45 5.42 -3.63 5.44
N ALA A 46 5.77 -3.07 6.59
CA ALA A 46 4.96 -2.06 7.28
C ALA A 46 4.77 -0.82 6.41
N PHE A 47 5.82 -0.39 5.70
CA PHE A 47 5.75 0.75 4.80
C PHE A 47 4.85 0.49 3.59
N VAL A 48 5.00 -0.66 2.92
CA VAL A 48 4.09 -1.06 1.83
C VAL A 48 2.65 -1.12 2.34
N GLY A 49 2.44 -1.65 3.55
CA GLY A 49 1.14 -1.64 4.21
C GLY A 49 0.55 -0.24 4.37
N LEU A 50 1.35 0.73 4.83
CA LEU A 50 0.94 2.13 4.93
C LEU A 50 0.53 2.72 3.58
N ILE A 51 1.32 2.49 2.53
CA ILE A 51 1.00 2.99 1.19
C ILE A 51 -0.31 2.37 0.67
N LEU A 52 -0.56 1.08 0.93
CA LEU A 52 -1.81 0.41 0.56
C LEU A 52 -3.02 1.00 1.30
N ILE A 53 -2.87 1.29 2.60
CA ILE A 53 -3.90 1.96 3.40
C ILE A 53 -4.15 3.38 2.87
N ASP A 54 -3.09 4.13 2.53
CA ASP A 54 -3.22 5.45 1.92
C ASP A 54 -4.01 5.38 0.61
N LEU A 55 -3.68 4.41 -0.26
CA LEU A 55 -4.41 4.22 -1.52
C LEU A 55 -5.89 3.89 -1.29
N LEU A 56 -6.18 3.00 -0.34
CA LEU A 56 -7.55 2.62 0.02
C LEU A 56 -8.34 3.82 0.54
N THR A 57 -7.75 4.59 1.46
CA THR A 57 -8.40 5.79 1.99
C THR A 57 -8.60 6.85 0.91
N LYS A 58 -7.69 6.93 -0.07
CA LYS A 58 -7.89 7.82 -1.21
C LYS A 58 -9.09 7.44 -2.06
N TYR A 59 -9.34 6.14 -2.26
CA TYR A 59 -10.56 5.68 -2.94
C TYR A 59 -11.83 6.02 -2.16
N LEU A 60 -11.79 5.93 -0.83
CA LEU A 60 -12.91 6.36 0.01
C LEU A 60 -13.19 7.85 -0.14
N SER A 61 -12.15 8.70 -0.11
CA SER A 61 -12.26 10.15 -0.35
C SER A 61 -12.89 10.47 -1.72
N LEU A 62 -12.43 9.81 -2.79
CA LEU A 62 -12.99 10.01 -4.14
C LEU A 62 -14.43 9.50 -4.25
N SER A 63 -14.76 8.40 -3.57
CA SER A 63 -16.14 7.93 -3.52
C SER A 63 -17.04 8.91 -2.75
N ALA A 64 -16.55 9.48 -1.64
CA ALA A 64 -17.28 10.49 -0.88
C ALA A 64 -17.55 11.73 -1.73
N GLN A 65 -16.54 12.20 -2.49
CA GLN A 65 -16.71 13.28 -3.45
C GLN A 65 -17.85 12.99 -4.44
N ARG A 66 -17.86 11.81 -5.04
CA ARG A 66 -18.94 11.40 -5.97
C ARG A 66 -20.32 11.33 -5.32
N LEU A 67 -20.41 10.91 -4.05
CA LEU A 67 -21.67 10.89 -3.32
C LEU A 67 -22.17 12.31 -3.04
N ASN A 68 -21.28 13.21 -2.60
CA ASN A 68 -21.59 14.61 -2.34
C ASN A 68 -22.02 15.36 -3.61
N ASP A 69 -21.31 15.16 -4.72
CA ASP A 69 -21.63 15.77 -6.02
C ASP A 69 -23.00 15.32 -6.55
N ARG A 70 -23.47 14.14 -6.11
CA ARG A 70 -24.79 13.59 -6.43
C ARG A 70 -25.83 13.81 -5.32
N SER A 71 -25.49 14.57 -4.26
CA SER A 71 -26.36 14.81 -3.09
C SER A 71 -26.87 13.52 -2.43
N LEU A 72 -26.05 12.47 -2.45
CA LEU A 72 -26.32 11.18 -1.80
C LEU A 72 -25.72 11.16 -0.39
N PRO A 73 -26.27 10.35 0.53
CA PRO A 73 -25.74 10.24 1.88
C PRO A 73 -24.29 9.73 1.88
N SER A 74 -23.41 10.52 2.49
CA SER A 74 -21.96 10.28 2.56
C SER A 74 -21.56 9.80 3.97
N GLY A 75 -21.62 8.48 4.20
CA GLY A 75 -20.98 7.85 5.36
C GLY A 75 -19.86 6.90 4.90
N LEU A 76 -18.97 6.51 5.80
CA LEU A 76 -17.84 5.63 5.48
C LEU A 76 -18.29 4.34 4.77
N TRP A 77 -19.39 3.75 5.23
CA TRP A 77 -19.93 2.53 4.63
C TRP A 77 -20.43 2.78 3.20
N GLN A 78 -21.12 3.90 2.98
CA GLN A 78 -21.59 4.32 1.67
C GLN A 78 -20.42 4.64 0.74
N CYS A 79 -19.35 5.24 1.26
CA CYS A 79 -18.12 5.49 0.50
C CYS A 79 -17.44 4.17 0.09
N LEU A 80 -17.41 3.17 0.97
CA LEU A 80 -16.84 1.86 0.65
C LEU A 80 -17.63 1.17 -0.47
N LEU A 81 -18.96 1.17 -0.38
CA LEU A 81 -19.83 0.62 -1.43
C LEU A 81 -19.80 1.46 -2.71
N GLY A 82 -19.56 2.77 -2.58
CA GLY A 82 -19.53 3.73 -3.68
C GLY A 82 -18.25 3.73 -4.51
N ILE A 83 -17.20 3.01 -4.10
CA ILE A 83 -15.93 2.91 -4.83
C ILE A 83 -16.16 2.41 -6.26
N TYR A 84 -16.87 1.28 -6.43
CA TYR A 84 -17.09 0.70 -7.76
C TYR A 84 -17.89 1.64 -8.68
N PRO A 85 -19.02 2.22 -8.23
CA PRO A 85 -19.65 3.30 -8.97
C PRO A 85 -18.66 4.42 -9.32
N ALA A 86 -17.85 4.92 -8.37
CA ALA A 86 -16.93 6.04 -8.58
C ALA A 86 -15.89 5.77 -9.68
N PHE A 87 -15.49 4.51 -9.86
CA PHE A 87 -14.73 4.08 -11.03
C PHE A 87 -15.51 4.23 -12.34
N LYS A 88 -16.76 3.74 -12.39
CA LYS A 88 -17.61 3.84 -13.60
C LYS A 88 -17.86 5.28 -14.04
N ASP A 89 -18.01 6.18 -13.10
CA ASP A 89 -18.27 7.60 -13.37
C ASP A 89 -16.98 8.39 -13.66
N GLY A 90 -15.80 7.76 -13.59
CA GLY A 90 -14.53 8.40 -13.90
C GLY A 90 -14.01 9.34 -12.80
N TYR A 91 -14.53 9.28 -11.57
CA TYR A 91 -13.94 9.96 -10.41
C TYR A 91 -12.61 9.33 -10.03
N ILE A 92 -12.52 7.99 -10.15
CA ILE A 92 -11.29 7.24 -9.90
C ILE A 92 -10.66 6.90 -11.25
N LYS A 93 -9.63 7.67 -11.64
CA LYS A 93 -8.85 7.44 -12.86
C LYS A 93 -7.52 6.76 -12.52
N SER A 94 -7.32 5.56 -13.04
CA SER A 94 -6.11 4.77 -12.76
C SER A 94 -4.82 5.48 -13.16
N GLU A 95 -4.83 6.31 -14.21
CA GLU A 95 -3.64 7.04 -14.68
C GLU A 95 -3.17 8.08 -13.65
N LEU A 96 -4.07 8.94 -13.19
CA LEU A 96 -3.79 9.93 -12.15
C LEU A 96 -3.38 9.29 -10.82
N MET A 97 -3.96 8.15 -10.49
CA MET A 97 -3.61 7.41 -9.28
C MET A 97 -2.23 6.76 -9.40
N LYS A 98 -1.92 6.17 -10.55
CA LYS A 98 -0.60 5.57 -10.84
C LYS A 98 0.49 6.63 -10.83
N THR A 99 0.29 7.81 -11.42
CA THR A 99 1.33 8.85 -11.44
C THR A 99 1.60 9.41 -10.04
N LYS A 100 0.56 9.68 -9.24
CA LYS A 100 0.72 10.10 -7.84
C LYS A 100 1.39 9.03 -6.98
N PHE A 101 0.95 7.79 -7.12
CA PHE A 101 1.52 6.65 -6.41
C PHE A 101 2.98 6.38 -6.79
N ALA A 102 3.29 6.38 -8.10
CA ALA A 102 4.66 6.24 -8.58
C ALA A 102 5.54 7.40 -8.10
N GLY A 103 5.02 8.62 -8.06
CA GLY A 103 5.71 9.78 -7.49
C GLY A 103 6.12 9.57 -6.04
N LYS A 104 5.20 9.08 -5.19
CA LYS A 104 5.51 8.74 -3.80
C LYS A 104 6.61 7.68 -3.71
N ILE A 105 6.47 6.57 -4.44
CA ILE A 105 7.47 5.48 -4.43
C ILE A 105 8.86 5.98 -4.85
N ILE A 106 8.95 6.74 -5.95
CA ILE A 106 10.23 7.27 -6.44
C ILE A 106 10.87 8.18 -5.38
N LEU A 107 10.10 9.10 -4.80
CA LEU A 107 10.57 9.99 -3.74
C LEU A 107 11.13 9.20 -2.55
N TYR A 108 10.45 8.12 -2.18
CA TYR A 108 10.84 7.29 -1.03
C TYR A 108 12.11 6.50 -1.31
N MET A 109 12.23 5.92 -2.51
CA MET A 109 13.45 5.23 -2.94
C MET A 109 14.65 6.18 -2.94
N VAL A 110 14.48 7.41 -3.45
CA VAL A 110 15.54 8.43 -3.46
C VAL A 110 15.91 8.85 -2.04
N LEU A 111 14.93 9.11 -1.17
CA LEU A 111 15.18 9.54 0.21
C LEU A 111 15.92 8.46 1.01
N VAL A 112 15.45 7.20 0.94
CA VAL A 112 16.10 6.07 1.62
C VAL A 112 17.50 5.84 1.07
N ALA A 113 17.70 5.88 -0.25
CA ALA A 113 19.02 5.74 -0.84
C ALA A 113 19.98 6.83 -0.36
N ALA A 114 19.54 8.09 -0.33
CA ALA A 114 20.34 9.20 0.18
C ALA A 114 20.68 9.03 1.67
N ALA A 115 19.69 8.63 2.49
CA ALA A 115 19.89 8.41 3.93
C ALA A 115 20.93 7.31 4.21
N VAL A 116 20.89 6.21 3.44
CA VAL A 116 21.90 5.14 3.53
C VAL A 116 23.30 5.67 3.21
N GLN A 117 23.46 6.49 2.16
CA GLN A 117 24.77 7.07 1.84
C GLN A 117 25.29 7.95 2.98
N VAL A 118 24.43 8.77 3.58
CA VAL A 118 24.82 9.62 4.72
C VAL A 118 25.21 8.79 5.94
N ASP A 119 24.48 7.72 6.24
CA ASP A 119 24.83 6.82 7.34
C ASP A 119 26.18 6.13 7.11
N VAL A 120 26.46 5.68 5.88
CA VAL A 120 27.76 5.10 5.51
C VAL A 120 28.88 6.13 5.65
N MET A 121 28.66 7.37 5.19
CA MET A 121 29.66 8.45 5.29
C MET A 121 29.92 8.89 6.73
N SER A 122 28.90 8.87 7.58
CA SER A 122 29.00 9.28 8.98
C SER A 122 29.55 8.19 9.91
N GLY A 123 29.72 6.95 9.42
CA GLY A 123 30.13 5.81 10.23
C GLY A 123 29.13 5.45 11.34
N GLY A 124 27.88 5.90 11.21
CA GLY A 124 26.85 5.81 12.25
C GLY A 124 25.96 4.57 12.15
N GLU A 125 25.22 4.28 13.23
CA GLU A 125 24.33 3.11 13.35
C GLU A 125 22.95 3.26 12.64
N GLY A 126 22.94 3.87 11.45
CA GLY A 126 21.71 4.02 10.67
C GLY A 126 20.76 5.12 11.18
N VAL A 127 21.29 6.22 11.74
CA VAL A 127 20.49 7.30 12.34
C VAL A 127 19.65 8.00 11.28
N PHE A 128 20.23 8.32 10.12
CA PHE A 128 19.55 9.03 9.05
C PHE A 128 18.51 8.14 8.36
N LEU A 129 18.80 6.86 8.22
CA LEU A 129 17.86 5.87 7.72
C LEU A 129 16.64 5.75 8.64
N LYS A 130 16.85 5.61 9.96
CA LYS A 130 15.74 5.56 10.95
C LYS A 130 14.91 6.85 10.91
N ALA A 131 15.57 8.01 10.90
CA ALA A 131 14.88 9.30 10.79
C ALA A 131 14.04 9.41 9.52
N SER A 132 14.57 8.94 8.38
CA SER A 132 13.85 8.90 7.11
C SER A 132 12.62 7.99 7.18
N TRP A 133 12.73 6.81 7.79
CA TRP A 133 11.59 5.93 8.02
C TRP A 133 10.50 6.59 8.86
N TYR A 134 10.86 7.26 9.97
CA TYR A 134 9.89 7.98 10.80
C TYR A 134 9.20 9.11 10.04
N TYR A 135 9.98 9.89 9.28
CA TYR A 135 9.44 10.97 8.46
C TYR A 135 8.46 10.45 7.42
N LEU A 136 8.84 9.41 6.66
CA LEU A 136 7.99 8.80 5.65
C LEU A 136 6.70 8.23 6.25
N ALA A 137 6.82 7.48 7.35
CA ALA A 137 5.66 6.94 8.06
C ALA A 137 4.72 8.04 8.56
N ALA A 138 5.26 9.14 9.09
CA ALA A 138 4.47 10.28 9.54
C ALA A 138 3.73 10.95 8.36
N THR A 139 4.40 11.16 7.22
CA THR A 139 3.76 11.76 6.03
C THR A 139 2.63 10.90 5.48
N GLU A 140 2.79 9.58 5.46
CA GLU A 140 1.72 8.68 5.00
C GLU A 140 0.56 8.60 6.00
N ALA A 141 0.86 8.58 7.31
CA ALA A 141 -0.18 8.65 8.33
C ALA A 141 -1.02 9.93 8.20
N ILE A 142 -0.39 11.07 7.89
CA ILE A 142 -1.11 12.33 7.63
C ILE A 142 -2.00 12.20 6.38
N SER A 143 -1.45 11.69 5.28
CA SER A 143 -2.19 11.47 4.02
C SER A 143 -3.43 10.57 4.23
N ILE A 144 -3.30 9.50 5.01
CA ILE A 144 -4.39 8.61 5.42
C ILE A 144 -5.46 9.37 6.20
N VAL A 145 -5.06 10.15 7.20
CA VAL A 145 -5.98 10.92 8.05
C VAL A 145 -6.73 11.98 7.23
N GLU A 146 -6.05 12.66 6.30
CA GLU A 146 -6.68 13.62 5.38
C GLU A 146 -7.71 12.94 4.49
N ASN A 147 -7.36 11.82 3.88
CA ASN A 147 -8.26 11.05 3.03
C ASN A 147 -9.50 10.53 3.81
N LEU A 148 -9.33 10.10 5.06
CA LEU A 148 -10.44 9.64 5.91
C LEU A 148 -11.35 10.80 6.34
N ARG A 149 -10.79 11.95 6.69
CA ARG A 149 -11.57 13.17 6.95
C ARG A 149 -12.42 13.51 5.72
N ASP A 150 -11.81 13.53 4.55
CA ASP A 150 -12.48 13.82 3.27
C ASP A 150 -13.53 12.75 2.92
N ALA A 151 -13.38 11.52 3.44
CA ALA A 151 -14.36 10.45 3.33
C ALA A 151 -15.54 10.55 4.32
N GLY A 152 -15.62 11.63 5.11
CA GLY A 152 -16.71 11.90 6.05
C GLY A 152 -16.38 11.62 7.52
N VAL A 153 -15.14 11.28 7.87
CA VAL A 153 -14.72 11.08 9.27
C VAL A 153 -14.26 12.40 9.88
N GLN A 154 -15.21 13.33 10.07
CA GLN A 154 -14.94 14.69 10.57
C GLN A 154 -14.30 14.71 11.97
N SER A 155 -14.42 13.63 12.76
CA SER A 155 -13.77 13.49 14.07
C SER A 155 -12.23 13.51 14.00
N LEU A 156 -11.64 13.41 12.81
CA LEU A 156 -10.20 13.48 12.60
C LEU A 156 -9.66 14.91 12.46
N ASP A 157 -10.51 15.92 12.30
CA ASP A 157 -10.07 17.32 12.15
C ASP A 157 -9.22 17.86 13.31
N PRO A 158 -9.55 17.59 14.60
CA PRO A 158 -8.72 18.00 15.71
C PRO A 158 -7.33 17.33 15.69
N LEU A 159 -7.28 16.04 15.31
CA LEU A 159 -6.03 15.30 15.19
C LEU A 159 -5.15 15.87 14.08
N LEU A 160 -5.73 16.15 12.91
CA LEU A 160 -5.02 16.75 11.79
C LEU A 160 -4.46 18.13 12.14
N THR A 161 -5.27 18.94 12.85
CA THR A 161 -4.86 20.27 13.32
C THR A 161 -3.70 20.16 14.31
N PHE A 162 -3.77 19.23 15.26
CA PHE A 162 -2.70 18.97 16.21
C PHE A 162 -1.41 18.52 15.54
N ILE A 163 -1.49 17.55 14.61
CA ILE A 163 -0.32 17.03 13.89
C ILE A 163 0.35 18.15 13.07
N ARG A 164 -0.42 18.96 12.33
CA ARG A 164 0.10 20.09 11.57
C ARG A 164 0.73 21.15 12.45
N ALA A 165 0.14 21.46 13.60
CA ALA A 165 0.69 22.41 14.55
C ALA A 165 2.03 21.93 15.15
N LYS A 166 2.18 20.63 15.37
CA LYS A 166 3.42 20.04 15.91
C LYS A 166 4.51 19.83 14.85
N LEU A 167 4.13 19.52 13.62
CA LEU A 167 5.06 19.26 12.53
C LEU A 167 5.38 20.49 11.67
N GLY A 168 4.73 21.63 11.93
CA GLY A 168 5.25 22.98 11.70
C GLY A 168 5.76 23.33 10.29
N GLY A 169 5.30 22.66 9.22
CA GLY A 169 5.79 22.97 7.87
C GLY A 169 5.59 21.92 6.78
N LEU A 170 5.04 20.74 7.08
CA LEU A 170 4.63 19.77 6.05
C LEU A 170 3.40 20.28 5.31
N LYS A 171 3.62 21.08 4.26
CA LYS A 171 2.66 21.38 3.20
C LYS A 171 3.11 20.69 1.92
#